data_AF-A0A6J7SEK3-F1
#
_entry.id   AF-A0A6J7SEK3-F1
#
_cell.length_a   1.000
_cell.length_b   1.000
_cell.length_c   1.000
_cell.angle_alpha   90.00
_cell.angle_beta   90.00
_cell.angle_gamma   90.00
#
_symmetry.space_group_name_H-M   'P 1'
#
loop_
_entity.id
_entity.type
_entity.pdbx_description
1 polymer ?
#
loop_
_entity_poly.entity_id
_entity_poly.type
_entity_poly.pdbx_seq_one_letter_code
_entity_poly.pdbx_strand_id
1 'polypeptide(L)' 'MEALTAVAVAGLTVIDMVKALDPSAAICDVRVETKSGGRNGEWVRD' A
#
# COMPACT_ATOMS: atom_id res chain seq x y z
N MET A 1 -7.55 -7.99 -0.54
CA MET A 1 -6.37 -8.01 -1.45
C MET A 1 -6.32 -6.74 -2.25
N GLU A 2 -7.46 -6.35 -2.82
CA GLU A 2 -7.78 -5.16 -3.58
C GLU A 2 -7.13 -3.89 -3.02
N ALA A 3 -7.29 -3.61 -1.72
CA ALA A 3 -6.69 -2.42 -1.09
C ALA A 3 -5.15 -2.42 -1.14
N LEU A 4 -4.52 -3.57 -0.86
CA LEU A 4 -3.06 -3.71 -0.91
C LEU A 4 -2.53 -3.65 -2.35
N THR A 5 -3.25 -4.26 -3.30
CA THR A 5 -2.90 -4.18 -4.72
C THR A 5 -3.01 -2.74 -5.22
N ALA A 6 -4.08 -2.03 -4.86
CA ALA A 6 -4.31 -0.65 -5.28
C ALA A 6 -3.20 0.28 -4.78
N VAL A 7 -2.84 0.21 -3.49
CA VAL A 7 -1.76 1.05 -2.94
C VAL A 7 -0.40 0.67 -3.51
N ALA A 8 -0.14 -0.61 -3.78
CA ALA A 8 1.10 -1.04 -4.42
C ALA A 8 1.23 -0.47 -5.84
N VAL A 9 0.17 -0.55 -6.66
CA VAL A 9 0.17 0.02 -8.01
C VAL A 9 0.32 1.54 -7.97
N ALA A 10 -0.37 2.23 -7.04
CA ALA A 10 -0.22 3.67 -6.87
C ALA A 10 1.21 4.06 -6.48
N GLY A 11 1.84 3.32 -5.56
CA GLY A 11 3.25 3.52 -5.19
C GLY A 11 4.19 3.30 -6.37
N LEU A 12 3.94 2.29 -7.21
CA LEU A 12 4.71 2.06 -8.43
C LEU A 12 4.55 3.22 -9.43
N THR A 13 3.37 3.82 -9.53
CA THR A 13 3.17 5.03 -10.35
C THR A 13 4.00 6.21 -9.84
N VAL A 14 4.11 6.39 -8.51
CA VAL A 14 4.98 7.43 -7.94
C VAL A 14 6.44 7.16 -8.25
N ILE A 15 6.90 5.91 -8.08
CA ILE A 15 8.27 5.51 -8.49
C ILE A 15 8.48 5.81 -9.97
N ASP A 16 7.52 5.50 -10.84
CA ASP A 16 7.62 5.78 -12.27
C ASP A 16 7.88 7.28 -12.55
N MET A 17 7.27 8.17 -11.78
CA MET A 17 7.46 9.62 -11.90
C MET A 17 8.81 10.11 -11.36
N VAL A 18 9.37 9.48 -10.32
CA VAL A 18 10.57 9.99 -9.61
C VAL A 18 11.85 9.19 -9.88
N LYS A 19 11.77 8.02 -10.51
CA LYS A 19 12.91 7.09 -10.71
C LYS A 19 14.13 7.68 -11.41
N ALA A 20 13.96 8.76 -12.17
CA ALA A 20 15.06 9.46 -12.83
C ALA A 20 15.83 10.40 -11.87
N LEU A 21 15.18 10.87 -10.81
CA LEU A 21 15.76 11.74 -9.79
C LEU A 21 16.33 10.94 -8.63
N ASP A 22 15.60 9.91 -8.19
CA ASP A 22 16.00 9.02 -7.11
C ASP A 22 15.81 7.54 -7.51
N PRO A 23 16.87 6.87 -8.00
CA PRO A 23 16.83 5.44 -8.31
C PRO A 23 16.72 4.54 -7.08
N SER A 24 16.94 5.07 -5.87
CA SER A 24 16.87 4.32 -4.62
C SER A 24 15.49 4.34 -3.97
N ALA A 25 14.54 5.09 -4.54
CA ALA A 25 13.18 5.19 -4.05
C ALA A 25 12.55 3.79 -3.85
N ALA A 26 11.96 3.58 -2.68
CA ALA A 26 11.36 2.31 -2.28
C ALA A 26 9.94 2.52 -1.77
N ILE A 27 9.05 1.55 -2.04
CA ILE A 27 7.72 1.50 -1.43
C ILE A 27 7.87 0.77 -0.08
N CYS A 28 7.53 1.45 1.00
CA CYS A 28 7.61 0.93 2.37
C CYS A 28 6.22 0.83 3.01
N ASP A 29 6.12 0.06 4.10
CA ASP A 29 4.94 0.02 4.98
C ASP A 29 3.60 -0.32 4.30
N VAL A 30 3.62 -1.09 3.20
CA VAL A 30 2.38 -1.59 2.57
C VAL A 30 1.71 -2.62 3.46
N ARG A 31 0.64 -2.20 4.14
CA ARG A 31 -0.09 -3.03 5.09
C ARG A 31 -1.55 -2.60 5.22
N VAL A 32 -2.37 -3.48 5.76
CA VAL A 32 -3.77 -3.16 6.09
C VAL A 32 -3.78 -2.43 7.42
N GLU A 33 -4.35 -1.22 7.45
CA GLU A 33 -4.55 -0.43 8.67
C GLU A 33 -5.88 -0.76 9.34
N THR A 34 -6.94 -0.92 8.55
CA THR A 34 -8.25 -1.32 9.03
C THR A 34 -8.92 -2.30 8.06
N LYS A 35 -9.77 -3.16 8.59
CA LYS A 35 -10.64 -4.03 7.81
C LYS A 35 -11.95 -4.20 8.56
N SER A 36 -13.07 -4.04 7.86
CA SER A 36 -14.40 -4.32 8.40
C SER A 36 -15.08 -5.46 7.64
N GLY A 37 -15.94 -6.18 8.35
CA GLY A 37 -16.77 -7.25 7.79
C GLY A 37 -16.11 -8.64 7.76
N GLY A 38 -16.92 -9.64 7.41
CA GLY A 38 -16.54 -11.06 7.49
C GLY A 38 -16.70 -11.63 8.91
N ARG A 39 -16.27 -12.89 9.10
CA ARG A 39 -16.45 -13.63 10.37
C ARG A 39 -15.86 -12.91 11.58
N ASN A 40 -14.78 -12.16 11.38
CA ASN A 40 -14.01 -11.56 12.47
C ASN A 40 -14.41 -10.11 12.76
N GLY A 41 -15.40 -9.55 12.06
CA GLY A 41 -15.88 -8.19 12.31
C GLY A 41 -14.86 -7.10 11.96
N GLU A 42 -14.77 -6.10 12.83
CA GLU A 42 -13.83 -4.98 12.69
C GLU A 42 -12.45 -5.36 13.22
N TRP A 43 -11.42 -5.04 12.44
CA TRP A 43 -10.02 -5.22 12.79
C TRP A 43 -9.28 -3.91 12.49
N VAL A 44 -8.46 -3.48 13.44
CA VAL A 44 -7.64 -2.27 13.38
C VAL A 44 -6.22 -2.65 13.80
N ARG A 45 -5.22 -2.08 13.12
CA ARG A 45 -3.81 -2.25 13.47
C ARG A 45 -3.46 -1.38 14.68
N ASP A 46 -2.69 -1.94 15.62
CA ASP A 46 -2.15 -1.25 16.80
C ASP A 46 -1.00 -0.28 16.46
#